data_AF-A0A699ZV65-F1
#
_entry.id   AF-A0A699ZV65-F1
#
_cell.length_a   1.000
_cell.length_b   1.000
_cell.length_c   1.000
_cell.angle_alpha   90.00
_cell.angle_beta   90.00
_cell.angle_gamma   90.00
#
_symmetry.space_group_name_H-M   'P 1'
#
loop_
_entity.id
_entity.type
_entity.pdbx_description
1 polymer ?
#
loop_
_entity_poly.entity_id
_entity_poly.type
_entity_poly.pdbx_seq_one_letter_code
_entity_poly.pdbx_strand_id
1 'polypeptide(L)'
;MTAHDLATLIHAISQLHLVRDLPMYTPKLPELCNALATHPSWLAEPDPEDVYLVLASLSLLRWHHKPLLEQAATAVLNNKEARNARIMNKALMCAALLMHSSSTTPKLFSACAQRFASLMRRGELNGRVLVRLAWATAVANQNPDCQVPAGQGKAATKTVVRPFVQLLLEALKDKAQSLAASKPLYGSLAFSLRIWAVTLPSLKVPQELVDLRKQESHSSTVSDTQKGVTRILRSTPSFGLHKVQSEVNVGHGWFVDITATGPAGVKYAFEVDGPQHFAANDSTVQLGNTAIRDHCVGKLGYLVVNVTADMLAGQGIMQTNKSMADKQTLGAIKNAMAVAAGKRQKCTAEATYAVA
;
A
#
# COMPACT_ATOMS: atom_id res chain seq x y z
N MET A 1 -31.24 13.97 -4.91
CA MET A 1 -30.11 13.36 -5.64
C MET A 1 -30.23 11.86 -5.47
N THR A 2 -30.10 11.11 -6.55
CA THR A 2 -30.07 9.65 -6.55
C THR A 2 -28.70 9.14 -6.07
N ALA A 3 -28.59 7.84 -5.77
CA ALA A 3 -27.27 7.23 -5.50
C ALA A 3 -26.33 7.36 -6.70
N HIS A 4 -26.85 7.24 -7.92
CA HIS A 4 -26.10 7.43 -9.15
C HIS A 4 -25.55 8.86 -9.29
N ASP A 5 -26.35 9.88 -8.96
CA ASP A 5 -25.90 11.28 -8.97
C ASP A 5 -24.75 11.49 -7.99
N LEU A 6 -24.85 10.88 -6.80
CA LEU A 6 -23.82 10.97 -5.76
C LEU A 6 -22.52 10.25 -6.19
N ALA A 7 -22.63 9.03 -6.72
CA ALA A 7 -21.49 8.26 -7.22
C ALA A 7 -20.78 8.99 -8.38
N THR A 8 -21.55 9.54 -9.31
CA THR A 8 -21.05 10.34 -10.44
C THR A 8 -20.37 11.62 -9.96
N LEU A 9 -20.94 12.31 -8.97
CA LEU A 9 -20.33 13.53 -8.41
C LEU A 9 -19.01 13.24 -7.70
N ILE A 10 -18.95 12.17 -6.89
CA ILE A 10 -17.70 11.69 -6.27
C ILE A 10 -16.67 11.38 -7.37
N HIS A 11 -17.12 10.77 -8.47
CA HIS A 11 -16.26 10.48 -9.61
C HIS A 11 -15.73 11.74 -10.30
N ALA A 12 -16.60 12.70 -10.60
CA ALA A 12 -16.21 13.96 -11.20
C ALA A 12 -15.19 14.72 -10.33
N ILE A 13 -15.41 14.77 -9.01
CA ILE A 13 -14.45 15.36 -8.07
C ILE A 13 -13.10 14.65 -8.15
N SER A 14 -13.08 13.31 -8.19
CA SER A 14 -11.85 12.53 -8.30
C SER A 14 -11.07 12.82 -9.59
N GLN A 15 -11.77 13.00 -10.72
CA GLN A 15 -11.14 13.36 -11.99
C GLN A 15 -10.60 14.80 -11.98
N LEU A 16 -11.28 15.73 -11.32
CA LEU A 16 -10.79 17.11 -11.16
C LEU A 16 -9.49 17.17 -10.34
N HIS A 17 -9.31 16.29 -9.34
CA HIS A 17 -8.06 16.23 -8.58
C HIS A 17 -6.88 15.82 -9.46
N LEU A 18 -7.09 14.85 -10.37
CA LEU A 18 -6.06 14.41 -11.31
C LEU A 18 -5.57 15.52 -12.25
N VAL A 19 -6.47 16.41 -12.66
CA VAL A 19 -6.17 17.42 -13.69
C VAL A 19 -5.55 18.69 -13.10
N ARG A 20 -5.87 19.02 -11.84
CA ARG A 20 -5.58 20.35 -11.28
C ARG A 20 -4.59 20.34 -10.11
N ASP A 21 -4.01 19.20 -9.75
CA ASP A 21 -3.17 19.04 -8.55
C ASP A 21 -3.77 19.71 -7.31
N LEU A 22 -5.11 19.65 -7.20
CA LEU A 22 -5.80 20.25 -6.07
C LEU A 22 -5.40 19.51 -4.79
N PRO A 23 -5.24 20.22 -3.67
CA PRO A 23 -4.99 19.57 -2.39
C PRO A 23 -6.05 18.50 -2.14
N MET A 24 -5.65 17.33 -1.62
CA MET A 24 -6.51 16.15 -1.40
C MET A 24 -7.82 16.43 -0.61
N TYR A 25 -7.92 17.61 0.01
CA TYR A 25 -9.07 18.01 0.79
C TYR A 25 -10.06 18.81 -0.05
N THR A 26 -11.07 18.12 -0.60
CA THR A 26 -12.32 18.79 -0.98
C THR A 26 -13.26 18.78 0.22
N PRO A 27 -13.64 19.93 0.79
CA PRO A 27 -14.44 19.97 2.02
C PRO A 27 -15.79 19.24 1.89
N LYS A 28 -16.32 19.09 0.66
CA LYS A 28 -17.58 18.39 0.39
C LYS A 28 -17.46 16.88 0.19
N LEU A 29 -16.25 16.34 -0.02
CA LEU A 29 -16.08 14.91 -0.28
C LEU A 29 -16.54 14.02 0.90
N PRO A 30 -16.22 14.33 2.17
CA PRO A 30 -16.76 13.56 3.30
C PRO A 30 -18.29 13.54 3.34
N GLU A 31 -18.93 14.69 3.09
CA GLU A 31 -20.39 14.83 3.09
C GLU A 31 -21.02 13.98 2.00
N LEU A 32 -20.46 13.98 0.79
CA LEU A 32 -20.94 13.16 -0.33
C LEU A 32 -20.77 11.68 -0.06
N CYS A 33 -19.62 11.27 0.49
CA CYS A 33 -19.39 9.89 0.88
C CYS A 33 -20.38 9.43 1.96
N ASN A 34 -20.63 10.25 2.98
CA ASN A 34 -21.61 9.96 4.03
C ASN A 34 -23.03 9.88 3.46
N ALA A 35 -23.42 10.85 2.62
CA ALA A 35 -24.74 10.86 1.98
C ALA A 35 -24.98 9.59 1.17
N LEU A 36 -24.00 9.18 0.36
CA LEU A 36 -24.08 7.93 -0.41
C LEU A 36 -24.15 6.70 0.50
N ALA A 37 -23.32 6.64 1.54
CA ALA A 37 -23.26 5.49 2.46
C ALA A 37 -24.58 5.23 3.20
N THR A 38 -25.39 6.27 3.37
CA THR A 38 -26.72 6.20 4.00
C THR A 38 -27.87 6.17 2.99
N HIS A 39 -27.58 6.27 1.69
CA HIS A 39 -28.63 6.37 0.68
C HIS A 39 -29.40 5.04 0.55
N PRO A 40 -30.75 5.03 0.60
CA PRO A 40 -31.53 3.78 0.61
C PRO A 40 -31.24 2.84 -0.56
N SER A 41 -31.13 3.37 -1.79
CA SER A 41 -30.82 2.54 -2.96
C SER A 41 -29.40 1.98 -2.96
N TRP A 42 -28.44 2.68 -2.33
CA TRP A 42 -27.08 2.17 -2.18
C TRP A 42 -27.00 1.04 -1.14
N LEU A 43 -27.79 1.16 -0.07
CA LEU A 43 -27.88 0.14 0.97
C LEU A 43 -28.62 -1.12 0.52
N ALA A 44 -29.65 -0.98 -0.31
CA ALA A 44 -30.48 -2.09 -0.75
C ALA A 44 -29.79 -2.89 -1.86
N GLU A 45 -29.51 -2.25 -2.99
CA GLU A 45 -28.94 -2.89 -4.17
C GLU A 45 -28.26 -1.83 -5.05
N PRO A 46 -26.97 -1.54 -4.81
CA PRO A 46 -26.27 -0.52 -5.57
C PRO A 46 -26.02 -1.00 -7.00
N ASP A 47 -26.15 -0.07 -7.95
CA ASP A 47 -25.83 -0.34 -9.36
C ASP A 47 -24.35 -0.74 -9.52
N PRO A 48 -24.03 -1.78 -10.32
CA PRO A 48 -22.65 -2.23 -10.51
C PRO A 48 -21.70 -1.15 -11.04
N GLU A 49 -22.16 -0.23 -11.90
CA GLU A 49 -21.35 0.89 -12.40
C GLU A 49 -21.09 1.89 -11.28
N ASP A 50 -22.10 2.22 -10.46
CA ASP A 50 -21.91 3.09 -9.29
C ASP A 50 -20.87 2.52 -8.32
N VAL A 51 -20.91 1.22 -8.07
CA VAL A 51 -19.91 0.51 -7.25
C VAL A 51 -18.51 0.68 -7.86
N TYR A 52 -18.37 0.51 -9.18
CA TYR A 52 -17.10 0.70 -9.87
C TYR A 52 -16.58 2.14 -9.75
N LEU A 53 -17.44 3.13 -9.99
CA LEU A 53 -17.11 4.56 -9.93
C LEU A 53 -16.62 4.94 -8.53
N VAL A 54 -17.37 4.54 -7.49
CA VAL A 54 -17.00 4.80 -6.08
C VAL A 54 -15.65 4.19 -5.76
N LEU A 55 -15.43 2.90 -6.06
CA LEU A 55 -14.15 2.24 -5.78
C LEU A 55 -12.98 2.89 -6.55
N ALA A 56 -13.20 3.28 -7.80
CA ALA A 56 -12.21 3.99 -8.60
C ALA A 56 -11.85 5.35 -7.99
N SER A 57 -12.85 6.09 -7.53
CA SER A 57 -12.68 7.41 -6.96
C SER A 57 -12.04 7.40 -5.59
N LEU A 58 -12.46 6.51 -4.70
CA LEU A 58 -11.83 6.33 -3.39
C LEU A 58 -10.36 5.91 -3.53
N SER A 59 -10.06 5.01 -4.48
CA SER A 59 -8.67 4.63 -4.75
C SER A 59 -7.84 5.83 -5.25
N LEU A 60 -8.41 6.61 -6.16
CA LEU A 60 -7.72 7.73 -6.78
C LEU A 60 -7.46 8.87 -5.79
N LEU A 61 -8.48 9.21 -5.00
CA LEU A 61 -8.44 10.22 -3.95
C LEU A 61 -7.70 9.74 -2.71
N ARG A 62 -7.33 8.46 -2.65
CA ARG A 62 -6.74 7.81 -1.47
C ARG A 62 -7.61 8.02 -0.23
N TRP A 63 -8.93 7.93 -0.42
CA TRP A 63 -9.92 8.24 0.59
C TRP A 63 -10.45 6.96 1.22
N HIS A 64 -10.06 6.70 2.46
CA HIS A 64 -10.54 5.57 3.24
C HIS A 64 -11.86 5.92 3.92
N HIS A 65 -12.96 5.52 3.28
CA HIS A 65 -14.29 5.61 3.87
C HIS A 65 -14.80 4.20 4.22
N LYS A 66 -14.53 3.76 5.45
CA LYS A 66 -14.76 2.38 5.90
C LYS A 66 -16.18 1.85 5.58
N PRO A 67 -17.29 2.57 5.87
CA PRO A 67 -18.63 2.08 5.54
C PRO A 67 -18.86 1.85 4.04
N LEU A 68 -18.40 2.77 3.19
CA LEU A 68 -18.60 2.67 1.73
C LEU A 68 -17.78 1.52 1.14
N LEU A 69 -16.55 1.34 1.61
CA LEU A 69 -15.68 0.25 1.18
C LEU A 69 -16.28 -1.11 1.55
N GLU A 70 -16.83 -1.23 2.76
CA GLU A 70 -17.50 -2.45 3.21
C GLU A 70 -18.76 -2.72 2.37
N GLN A 71 -19.62 -1.73 2.20
CA GLN A 71 -20.85 -1.84 1.39
C GLN A 71 -20.54 -2.20 -0.07
N ALA A 72 -19.53 -1.56 -0.67
CA ALA A 72 -19.08 -1.87 -2.02
C ALA A 72 -18.52 -3.31 -2.13
N ALA A 73 -17.73 -3.76 -1.15
CA ALA A 73 -17.23 -5.13 -1.11
C ALA A 73 -18.38 -6.14 -0.96
N THR A 74 -19.37 -5.85 -0.11
CA THR A 74 -20.58 -6.66 0.04
C THR A 74 -21.41 -6.70 -1.25
N ALA A 75 -21.58 -5.57 -1.93
CA ALA A 75 -22.28 -5.50 -3.22
C ALA A 75 -21.59 -6.37 -4.29
N VAL A 76 -20.26 -6.28 -4.40
CA VAL A 76 -19.47 -7.16 -5.30
C VAL A 76 -19.66 -8.63 -4.95
N LEU A 77 -19.80 -8.97 -3.67
CA LEU A 77 -20.07 -10.35 -3.28
C LEU A 77 -21.52 -10.76 -3.51
N ASN A 78 -22.52 -9.90 -3.40
CA ASN A 78 -23.92 -10.36 -3.42
C ASN A 78 -24.59 -10.19 -4.80
N ASN A 79 -24.17 -9.22 -5.60
CA ASN A 79 -24.74 -8.95 -6.91
C ASN A 79 -23.96 -9.71 -8.02
N LYS A 80 -24.66 -10.54 -8.81
CA LYS A 80 -24.07 -11.34 -9.89
C LYS A 80 -23.43 -10.47 -10.99
N GLU A 81 -24.03 -9.34 -11.32
CA GLU A 81 -23.51 -8.39 -12.31
C GLU A 81 -22.27 -7.66 -11.78
N ALA A 82 -22.25 -7.35 -10.48
CA ALA A 82 -21.09 -6.79 -9.79
C ALA A 82 -19.91 -7.77 -9.67
N ARG A 83 -20.15 -9.09 -9.77
CA ARG A 83 -19.12 -10.14 -9.83
C ARG A 83 -18.43 -10.26 -11.20
N ASN A 84 -18.47 -9.23 -12.04
CA ASN A 84 -17.66 -9.20 -13.24
C ASN A 84 -16.19 -8.88 -12.94
N ALA A 85 -15.29 -9.29 -13.83
CA ALA A 85 -13.84 -9.18 -13.62
C ALA A 85 -13.36 -7.74 -13.43
N ARG A 86 -14.00 -6.76 -14.07
CA ARG A 86 -13.60 -5.34 -14.00
C ARG A 86 -13.82 -4.79 -12.59
N ILE A 87 -15.01 -5.01 -12.04
CA ILE A 87 -15.40 -4.52 -10.72
C ILE A 87 -14.65 -5.27 -9.62
N MET A 88 -14.57 -6.60 -9.71
CA MET A 88 -13.80 -7.42 -8.76
C MET A 88 -12.33 -7.01 -8.70
N ASN A 89 -11.68 -6.78 -9.85
CA ASN A 89 -10.30 -6.30 -9.87
C ASN A 89 -10.18 -4.92 -9.20
N LYS A 90 -11.13 -4.02 -9.46
CA LYS A 90 -11.12 -2.68 -8.85
C LYS A 90 -11.34 -2.74 -7.33
N ALA A 91 -12.28 -3.55 -6.86
CA ALA A 91 -12.55 -3.76 -5.44
C ALA A 91 -11.32 -4.31 -4.71
N LEU A 92 -10.67 -5.34 -5.28
CA LEU A 92 -9.46 -5.92 -4.72
C LEU A 92 -8.31 -4.90 -4.66
N MET A 93 -8.10 -4.12 -5.73
CA MET A 93 -7.08 -3.07 -5.75
C MET A 93 -7.37 -1.97 -4.73
N CYS A 94 -8.63 -1.54 -4.60
CA CYS A 94 -9.04 -0.49 -3.66
C CYS A 94 -8.82 -0.94 -2.21
N ALA A 95 -9.24 -2.17 -1.88
CA ALA A 95 -9.03 -2.76 -0.56
C ALA A 95 -7.54 -2.88 -0.22
N ALA A 96 -6.71 -3.33 -1.17
CA ALA A 96 -5.27 -3.42 -0.99
C ALA A 96 -4.61 -2.03 -0.82
N LEU A 97 -4.98 -1.05 -1.67
CA LEU A 97 -4.42 0.30 -1.63
C LEU A 97 -4.69 1.01 -0.30
N LEU A 98 -5.91 0.90 0.19
CA LEU A 98 -6.35 1.61 1.39
C LEU A 98 -6.16 0.77 2.66
N MET A 99 -5.45 -0.37 2.57
CA MET A 99 -5.29 -1.34 3.66
C MET A 99 -6.62 -1.64 4.36
N HIS A 100 -7.70 -1.72 3.59
CA HIS A 100 -9.03 -1.87 4.14
C HIS A 100 -9.14 -3.24 4.80
N SER A 101 -9.57 -3.21 6.06
CA SER A 101 -9.72 -4.38 6.92
C SER A 101 -11.16 -4.45 7.40
N SER A 102 -11.78 -5.60 7.15
CA SER A 102 -13.15 -5.90 7.54
C SER A 102 -13.44 -7.40 7.45
N SER A 103 -14.58 -7.83 8.00
CA SER A 103 -15.08 -9.21 7.85
C SER A 103 -15.37 -9.62 6.40
N THR A 104 -15.58 -8.66 5.50
CA THR A 104 -15.91 -8.91 4.10
C THR A 104 -14.67 -9.04 3.22
N THR A 105 -13.55 -8.40 3.62
CA THR A 105 -12.33 -8.36 2.81
C THR A 105 -11.74 -9.75 2.50
N PRO A 106 -11.63 -10.70 3.45
CA PRO A 106 -11.18 -12.07 3.14
C PRO A 106 -12.10 -12.81 2.16
N LYS A 107 -13.42 -12.60 2.26
CA LYS A 107 -14.41 -13.21 1.35
C LYS A 107 -14.27 -12.65 -0.06
N LEU A 108 -14.09 -11.33 -0.18
CA LEU A 108 -13.80 -10.65 -1.45
C LEU A 108 -12.54 -11.22 -2.09
N PHE A 109 -11.45 -11.35 -1.31
CA PHE A 109 -10.19 -11.93 -1.82
C PHE A 109 -10.40 -13.35 -2.36
N SER A 110 -11.08 -14.21 -1.61
CA SER A 110 -11.34 -15.60 -2.01
C SER A 110 -12.17 -15.68 -3.29
N ALA A 111 -13.25 -14.90 -3.38
CA ALA A 111 -14.09 -14.82 -4.57
C ALA A 111 -13.30 -14.31 -5.80
N CYS A 112 -12.48 -13.28 -5.63
CA CYS A 112 -11.57 -12.78 -6.66
C CYS A 112 -10.58 -13.87 -7.10
N ALA A 113 -9.91 -14.54 -6.15
CA ALA A 113 -8.94 -15.58 -6.45
C ALA A 113 -9.55 -16.72 -7.28
N GLN A 114 -10.75 -17.19 -6.92
CA GLN A 114 -11.48 -18.21 -7.69
C GLN A 114 -11.84 -17.74 -9.10
N ARG A 115 -12.42 -16.53 -9.22
CA ARG A 115 -12.83 -15.97 -10.53
C ARG A 115 -11.63 -15.76 -11.45
N PHE A 116 -10.56 -15.14 -10.95
CA PHE A 116 -9.37 -14.87 -11.75
C PHE A 116 -8.57 -16.13 -12.05
N ALA A 117 -8.55 -17.14 -11.16
CA ALA A 117 -7.95 -18.43 -11.49
C ALA A 117 -8.64 -19.08 -12.70
N SER A 118 -9.97 -19.05 -12.75
CA SER A 118 -10.72 -19.54 -13.92
C SER A 118 -10.41 -18.75 -15.20
N LEU A 119 -10.30 -17.41 -15.11
CA LEU A 119 -9.95 -16.56 -16.24
C LEU A 119 -8.51 -16.77 -16.74
N MET A 120 -7.56 -16.95 -15.81
CA MET A 120 -6.15 -17.25 -16.13
C MET A 120 -6.00 -18.59 -16.86
N ARG A 121 -6.67 -19.65 -16.39
CA ARG A 121 -6.64 -20.97 -17.05
C ARG A 121 -7.20 -20.95 -18.47
N ARG A 122 -8.12 -20.03 -18.76
CA ARG A 122 -8.71 -19.82 -20.09
C ARG A 122 -7.92 -18.83 -20.96
N GLY A 123 -6.84 -18.24 -20.44
CA GLY A 123 -6.05 -17.24 -21.17
C GLY A 123 -6.78 -15.90 -21.41
N GLU A 124 -7.87 -15.63 -20.70
CA GLU A 124 -8.76 -14.47 -20.94
C GLU A 124 -8.25 -13.16 -20.32
N LEU A 125 -7.09 -13.18 -19.65
CA LEU A 125 -6.52 -12.00 -18.99
C LEU A 125 -5.33 -11.44 -19.76
N ASN A 126 -5.34 -10.12 -19.96
CA ASN A 126 -4.19 -9.41 -20.50
C ASN A 126 -3.14 -9.09 -19.41
N GLY A 127 -1.92 -8.76 -19.84
CA GLY A 127 -0.80 -8.46 -18.94
C GLY A 127 -1.09 -7.36 -17.92
N ARG A 128 -1.85 -6.31 -18.29
CA ARG A 128 -2.21 -5.22 -17.38
C ARG A 128 -3.05 -5.71 -16.20
N VAL A 129 -4.03 -6.58 -16.45
CA VAL A 129 -4.86 -7.15 -15.37
C VAL A 129 -4.02 -8.07 -14.49
N LEU A 130 -3.18 -8.92 -15.08
CA LEU A 130 -2.30 -9.82 -14.32
C LEU A 130 -1.34 -9.05 -13.39
N VAL A 131 -0.72 -7.98 -13.87
CA VAL A 131 0.17 -7.13 -13.05
C VAL A 131 -0.59 -6.47 -11.90
N ARG A 132 -1.83 -6.00 -12.13
CA ARG A 132 -2.68 -5.43 -11.08
C ARG A 132 -3.06 -6.46 -10.02
N LEU A 133 -3.36 -7.69 -10.44
CA LEU A 133 -3.61 -8.81 -9.53
C LEU A 133 -2.36 -9.16 -8.73
N ALA A 134 -1.17 -9.14 -9.35
CA ALA A 134 0.09 -9.42 -8.67
C ALA A 134 0.34 -8.42 -7.56
N TRP A 135 0.19 -7.12 -7.86
CA TRP A 135 0.32 -6.07 -6.88
C TRP A 135 -0.71 -6.20 -5.75
N ALA A 136 -1.99 -6.33 -6.09
CA ALA A 136 -3.05 -6.34 -5.08
C ALA A 136 -2.95 -7.57 -4.16
N THR A 137 -2.59 -8.74 -4.70
CA THR A 137 -2.37 -9.94 -3.88
C THR A 137 -1.10 -9.90 -3.06
N ALA A 138 -0.02 -9.29 -3.57
CA ALA A 138 1.20 -9.08 -2.79
C ALA A 138 0.95 -8.17 -1.58
N VAL A 139 0.22 -7.07 -1.77
CA VAL A 139 -0.14 -6.12 -0.72
C VAL A 139 -1.16 -6.71 0.26
N ALA A 140 -2.29 -7.24 -0.24
CA ALA A 140 -3.37 -7.75 0.60
C ALA A 140 -2.93 -8.92 1.50
N ASN A 141 -1.98 -9.75 1.04
CA ASN A 141 -1.45 -10.86 1.83
C ASN A 141 -0.72 -10.42 3.11
N GLN A 142 -0.33 -9.15 3.25
CA GLN A 142 0.31 -8.66 4.48
C GLN A 142 -0.61 -7.80 5.35
N ASN A 143 -1.87 -7.61 4.99
CA ASN A 143 -2.83 -7.02 5.91
C ASN A 143 -3.17 -8.08 6.99
N PRO A 144 -2.81 -7.85 8.26
CA PRO A 144 -3.00 -8.83 9.33
C PRO A 144 -4.47 -9.20 9.57
N ASP A 145 -5.41 -8.37 9.12
CA ASP A 145 -6.85 -8.64 9.19
C ASP A 145 -7.45 -9.20 7.88
N CYS A 146 -6.75 -9.04 6.74
CA CYS A 146 -7.05 -9.85 5.54
C CYS A 146 -6.62 -11.30 5.74
N GLN A 147 -5.67 -11.52 6.65
CA GLN A 147 -5.42 -12.83 7.23
C GLN A 147 -6.52 -13.08 8.26
N VAL A 148 -7.43 -13.99 7.90
CA VAL A 148 -8.48 -14.62 8.73
C VAL A 148 -8.26 -14.48 10.24
N PRO A 149 -9.31 -14.18 11.05
CA PRO A 149 -9.22 -13.93 12.49
C PRO A 149 -8.21 -14.82 13.22
N ALA A 150 -7.52 -14.20 14.19
CA ALA A 150 -6.45 -14.79 15.00
C ALA A 150 -6.72 -16.28 15.29
N GLY A 151 -5.87 -17.16 14.73
CA GLY A 151 -5.98 -18.62 14.85
C GLY A 151 -6.10 -19.40 13.54
N GLN A 152 -6.50 -18.78 12.42
CA GLN A 152 -6.67 -19.49 11.13
C GLN A 152 -5.76 -18.99 9.98
N GLY A 153 -5.06 -17.87 10.14
CA GLY A 153 -4.29 -17.19 9.07
C GLY A 153 -3.22 -18.05 8.37
N LYS A 154 -2.50 -18.92 9.09
CA LYS A 154 -1.48 -19.81 8.47
C LYS A 154 -2.08 -20.83 7.51
N ALA A 155 -3.34 -21.25 7.70
CA ALA A 155 -4.00 -22.24 6.85
C ALA A 155 -4.48 -21.61 5.53
N ALA A 156 -5.13 -20.44 5.58
CA ALA A 156 -5.65 -19.75 4.39
C ALA A 156 -4.54 -19.25 3.44
N THR A 157 -3.42 -18.75 3.96
CA THR A 157 -2.26 -18.35 3.14
C THR A 157 -1.63 -19.54 2.40
N LYS A 158 -1.62 -20.72 3.03
CA LYS A 158 -1.08 -21.95 2.40
C LYS A 158 -2.02 -22.55 1.36
N THR A 159 -3.33 -22.53 1.58
CA THR A 159 -4.30 -23.23 0.73
C THR A 159 -4.87 -22.38 -0.41
N VAL A 160 -4.94 -21.05 -0.25
CA VAL A 160 -5.57 -20.17 -1.26
C VAL A 160 -4.55 -19.24 -1.91
N VAL A 161 -3.78 -18.49 -1.12
CA VAL A 161 -2.89 -17.44 -1.65
C VAL A 161 -1.75 -18.04 -2.47
N ARG A 162 -1.01 -19.02 -1.92
CA ARG A 162 0.16 -19.60 -2.61
C ARG A 162 -0.22 -20.27 -3.95
N PRO A 163 -1.23 -21.15 -4.04
CA PRO A 163 -1.64 -21.74 -5.32
C PRO A 163 -2.09 -20.68 -6.35
N PHE A 164 -2.81 -19.66 -5.89
CA PHE A 164 -3.23 -18.55 -6.76
C PHE A 164 -2.03 -17.76 -7.28
N VAL A 165 -1.07 -17.42 -6.42
CA VAL A 165 0.15 -16.70 -6.81
C VAL A 165 0.99 -17.54 -7.78
N GLN A 166 1.09 -18.86 -7.58
CA GLN A 166 1.80 -19.72 -8.54
C GLN A 166 1.12 -19.69 -9.91
N LEU A 167 -0.21 -19.84 -9.98
CA LEU A 167 -0.96 -19.75 -11.23
C LEU A 167 -0.79 -18.37 -11.91
N LEU A 168 -0.77 -17.31 -11.11
CA LEU A 168 -0.53 -15.95 -11.59
C LEU A 168 0.87 -15.75 -12.17
N LEU A 169 1.89 -16.33 -11.53
CA LEU A 169 3.26 -16.29 -12.04
C LEU A 169 3.40 -17.01 -13.38
N GLU A 170 2.75 -18.16 -13.56
CA GLU A 170 2.72 -18.85 -14.86
C GLU A 170 2.01 -17.99 -15.92
N ALA A 171 0.85 -17.41 -15.61
CA ALA A 171 0.15 -16.53 -16.55
C ALA A 171 0.95 -15.27 -16.91
N LEU A 172 1.73 -14.72 -15.96
CA LEU A 172 2.62 -13.57 -16.19
C LEU A 172 3.83 -13.93 -17.05
N LYS A 173 4.38 -15.14 -16.88
CA LYS A 173 5.49 -15.66 -17.68
C LYS A 173 5.14 -15.63 -19.17
N ASP A 174 3.95 -16.09 -19.54
CA ASP A 174 3.46 -16.07 -20.92
C ASP A 174 3.31 -14.66 -21.52
N LYS A 175 3.28 -13.64 -20.66
CA LYS A 175 3.18 -12.22 -21.06
C LYS A 175 4.48 -11.44 -20.87
N ALA A 176 5.56 -12.06 -20.40
CA ALA A 176 6.78 -11.39 -19.97
C ALA A 176 7.36 -10.41 -21.01
N GLN A 177 7.45 -10.83 -22.28
CA GLN A 177 7.95 -9.97 -23.36
C GLN A 177 7.09 -8.72 -23.57
N SER A 178 5.76 -8.88 -23.59
CA SER A 178 4.84 -7.74 -23.74
C SER A 178 4.88 -6.78 -22.55
N LEU A 179 5.15 -7.30 -21.35
CA LEU A 179 5.28 -6.51 -20.14
C LEU A 179 6.59 -5.71 -20.12
N ALA A 180 7.68 -6.30 -20.60
CA ALA A 180 8.99 -5.66 -20.72
C ALA A 180 8.94 -4.39 -21.59
N ALA A 181 8.11 -4.39 -22.63
CA ALA A 181 7.92 -3.25 -23.53
C ALA A 181 7.19 -2.06 -22.86
N SER A 182 6.60 -2.24 -21.67
CA SER A 182 5.84 -1.20 -20.96
C SER A 182 6.45 -0.91 -19.59
N LYS A 183 7.30 0.12 -19.51
CA LYS A 183 7.98 0.53 -18.26
C LYS A 183 7.05 0.61 -17.03
N PRO A 184 5.82 1.20 -17.11
CA PRO A 184 4.93 1.26 -15.95
C PRO A 184 4.40 -0.11 -15.48
N LEU A 185 4.08 -1.00 -16.42
CA LEU A 185 3.58 -2.34 -16.08
C LEU A 185 4.68 -3.20 -15.49
N TYR A 186 5.84 -3.17 -16.14
CA TYR A 186 7.02 -3.88 -15.68
C TYR A 186 7.47 -3.43 -14.27
N GLY A 187 7.55 -2.12 -14.00
CA GLY A 187 7.91 -1.62 -12.66
C GLY A 187 6.93 -2.06 -11.56
N SER A 188 5.62 -2.05 -11.87
CA SER A 188 4.59 -2.54 -10.94
C SER A 188 4.72 -4.05 -10.66
N LEU A 189 5.06 -4.83 -11.69
CA LEU A 189 5.34 -6.26 -11.54
C LEU A 189 6.59 -6.49 -10.70
N ALA A 190 7.68 -5.79 -11.01
CA ALA A 190 8.94 -5.93 -10.31
C ALA A 190 8.79 -5.58 -8.81
N PHE A 191 8.03 -4.54 -8.47
CA PHE A 191 7.63 -4.26 -7.09
C PHE A 191 6.91 -5.45 -6.42
N SER A 192 5.94 -6.06 -7.10
CA SER A 192 5.22 -7.24 -6.59
C SER A 192 6.16 -8.45 -6.36
N LEU A 193 7.12 -8.66 -7.26
CA LEU A 193 8.12 -9.72 -7.15
C LEU A 193 9.11 -9.47 -5.99
N ARG A 194 9.46 -8.21 -5.70
CA ARG A 194 10.27 -7.85 -4.52
C ARG A 194 9.54 -8.18 -3.22
N ILE A 195 8.24 -7.91 -3.16
CA ILE A 195 7.40 -8.26 -2.01
C ILE A 195 7.40 -9.77 -1.79
N TRP A 196 7.16 -10.58 -2.82
CA TRP A 196 7.14 -12.04 -2.67
C TRP A 196 8.51 -12.65 -2.36
N ALA A 197 9.61 -12.04 -2.83
CA ALA A 197 10.95 -12.50 -2.47
C ALA A 197 11.19 -12.46 -0.95
N VAL A 198 10.59 -11.49 -0.24
CA VAL A 198 10.69 -11.35 1.22
C VAL A 198 9.56 -12.11 1.94
N THR A 199 8.34 -12.05 1.42
CA THR A 199 7.15 -12.56 2.12
C THR A 199 6.83 -14.02 1.82
N LEU A 200 7.31 -14.55 0.69
CA LEU A 200 7.12 -15.93 0.22
C LEU A 200 8.45 -16.50 -0.33
N PRO A 201 9.52 -16.62 0.47
CA PRO A 201 10.87 -16.93 -0.01
C PRO A 201 11.03 -18.29 -0.70
N SER A 202 10.11 -19.24 -0.44
CA SER A 202 10.08 -20.55 -1.11
C SER A 202 9.17 -20.62 -2.34
N LEU A 203 8.64 -19.48 -2.80
CA LEU A 203 7.88 -19.38 -4.05
C LEU A 203 8.80 -19.57 -5.26
N LYS A 204 8.43 -20.45 -6.19
CA LYS A 204 9.17 -20.65 -7.44
C LYS A 204 8.76 -19.58 -8.44
N VAL A 205 9.57 -18.54 -8.57
CA VAL A 205 9.38 -17.47 -9.56
C VAL A 205 10.05 -17.88 -10.88
N PRO A 206 9.35 -17.86 -12.03
CA PRO A 206 9.95 -18.09 -13.33
C PRO A 206 11.16 -17.16 -13.60
N GLN A 207 12.23 -17.70 -14.19
CA GLN A 207 13.49 -17.01 -14.36
C GLN A 207 13.35 -15.74 -15.21
N GLU A 208 12.47 -15.76 -16.21
CA GLU A 208 12.18 -14.62 -17.09
C GLU A 208 11.65 -13.43 -16.28
N LEU A 209 10.81 -13.68 -15.27
CA LEU A 209 10.27 -12.64 -14.39
C LEU A 209 11.34 -12.14 -13.40
N VAL A 210 12.24 -13.02 -12.96
CA VAL A 210 13.39 -12.65 -12.13
C VAL A 210 14.34 -11.73 -12.90
N ASP A 211 14.62 -12.05 -14.16
CA ASP A 211 15.52 -11.27 -15.00
C ASP A 211 14.90 -9.93 -15.37
N LEU A 212 13.59 -9.90 -15.66
CA LEU A 212 12.86 -8.64 -15.74
C LEU A 212 13.08 -7.82 -14.48
N ARG A 213 12.81 -8.33 -13.28
CA ARG A 213 13.01 -7.55 -12.03
C ARG A 213 14.41 -6.95 -11.90
N LYS A 214 15.46 -7.65 -12.36
CA LYS A 214 16.85 -7.15 -12.30
C LYS A 214 17.13 -5.98 -13.24
N GLN A 215 16.35 -5.82 -14.31
CA GLN A 215 16.51 -4.71 -15.26
C GLN A 215 16.01 -3.36 -14.70
N GLU A 216 15.45 -3.34 -13.49
CA GLU A 216 14.80 -2.13 -12.97
C GLU A 216 15.90 -1.22 -12.48
N SER A 217 16.18 -0.17 -13.24
CA SER A 217 17.12 0.85 -12.81
C SER A 217 16.49 1.72 -11.74
N HIS A 218 17.12 1.75 -10.56
CA HIS A 218 16.83 2.76 -9.55
C HIS A 218 17.52 4.06 -9.97
N SER A 219 16.75 5.14 -10.17
CA SER A 219 17.33 6.47 -10.29
C SER A 219 17.42 7.10 -8.90
N SER A 220 18.62 7.17 -8.33
CA SER A 220 18.86 7.78 -7.03
C SER A 220 19.00 9.30 -7.14
N THR A 221 17.87 10.01 -7.16
CA THR A 221 17.88 11.46 -6.93
C THR A 221 17.55 11.74 -5.47
N VAL A 222 18.57 12.08 -4.68
CA VAL A 222 18.40 12.46 -3.27
C VAL A 222 17.78 13.85 -3.17
N SER A 223 16.60 13.96 -2.56
CA SER A 223 15.90 15.21 -2.32
C SER A 223 16.62 16.10 -1.29
N ASP A 224 16.37 17.41 -1.31
CA ASP A 224 16.95 18.32 -0.31
C ASP A 224 16.44 18.03 1.11
N THR A 225 15.20 17.54 1.23
CA THR A 225 14.65 17.04 2.49
C THR A 225 15.44 15.85 3.01
N GLN A 226 15.72 14.84 2.16
CA GLN A 226 16.54 13.69 2.50
C GLN A 226 17.96 14.10 2.91
N LYS A 227 18.58 15.07 2.20
CA LYS A 227 19.88 15.63 2.60
C LYS A 227 19.81 16.31 3.97
N GLY A 228 18.74 17.06 4.24
CA GLY A 228 18.47 17.71 5.53
C GLY A 228 18.38 16.72 6.67
N VAL A 229 17.55 15.68 6.52
CA VAL A 229 17.40 14.61 7.53
C VAL A 229 18.72 13.85 7.70
N THR A 230 19.41 13.49 6.62
CA THR A 230 20.72 12.79 6.66
C THR A 230 21.75 13.59 7.48
N ARG A 231 21.82 14.90 7.23
CA ARG A 231 22.72 15.81 7.96
C ARG A 231 22.42 15.81 9.46
N ILE A 232 21.15 15.95 9.85
CA ILE A 232 20.73 15.98 11.26
C ILE A 232 21.01 14.64 11.94
N LEU A 233 20.73 13.51 11.28
CA LEU A 233 21.04 12.18 11.82
C LEU A 233 22.54 12.00 12.08
N ARG A 234 23.40 12.50 11.18
CA ARG A 234 24.87 12.46 11.34
C ARG A 234 25.38 13.39 12.43
N SER A 235 24.79 14.58 12.56
CA SER A 235 25.29 15.64 13.43
C SER A 235 24.70 15.65 14.84
N THR A 236 23.88 14.64 15.20
CA THR A 236 23.18 14.60 16.49
C THR A 236 23.67 13.43 17.35
N PRO A 237 24.67 13.64 18.23
CA PRO A 237 25.24 12.58 19.08
C PRO A 237 24.22 11.91 19.99
N SER A 238 23.18 12.64 20.44
CA SER A 238 22.17 12.12 21.37
C SER A 238 21.34 10.96 20.81
N PHE A 239 21.39 10.70 19.50
CA PHE A 239 20.74 9.53 18.91
C PHE A 239 21.60 8.24 18.99
N GLY A 240 22.91 8.37 19.22
CA GLY A 240 23.83 7.23 19.20
C GLY A 240 23.90 6.51 17.85
N LEU A 241 23.58 7.21 16.76
CA LEU A 241 23.58 6.65 15.40
C LEU A 241 24.97 6.72 14.76
N HIS A 242 25.32 5.67 14.03
CA HIS A 242 26.53 5.55 13.23
C HIS A 242 26.22 4.88 11.88
N LYS A 243 27.19 4.91 10.94
CA LYS A 243 27.04 4.38 9.58
C LYS A 243 25.80 4.94 8.84
N VAL A 244 25.58 6.25 8.92
CA VAL A 244 24.45 6.91 8.25
C VAL A 244 24.71 7.01 6.74
N GLN A 245 23.94 6.28 5.94
CA GLN A 245 24.10 6.16 4.48
C GLN A 245 22.77 6.44 3.77
N SER A 246 22.80 7.13 2.63
CA SER A 246 21.60 7.45 1.85
C SER A 246 21.45 6.51 0.64
N GLU A 247 20.22 6.28 0.17
CA GLU A 247 19.89 5.49 -1.03
C GLU A 247 20.48 4.07 -1.02
N VAL A 248 20.20 3.34 0.06
CA VAL A 248 20.83 2.03 0.29
C VAL A 248 19.90 0.90 -0.13
N ASN A 249 20.43 -0.03 -0.93
CA ASN A 249 19.76 -1.30 -1.19
C ASN A 249 19.89 -2.21 0.03
N VAL A 250 18.78 -2.48 0.71
CA VAL A 250 18.73 -3.29 1.94
C VAL A 250 18.44 -4.77 1.69
N GLY A 251 18.36 -5.18 0.41
CA GLY A 251 18.16 -6.57 0.00
C GLY A 251 16.96 -6.74 -0.95
N HIS A 252 17.04 -7.74 -1.82
CA HIS A 252 15.99 -8.08 -2.81
C HIS A 252 15.54 -6.90 -3.70
N GLY A 253 16.36 -5.86 -3.85
CA GLY A 253 16.02 -4.67 -4.63
C GLY A 253 15.17 -3.64 -3.89
N TRP A 254 15.03 -3.75 -2.57
CA TRP A 254 14.45 -2.71 -1.73
C TRP A 254 15.49 -1.61 -1.47
N PHE A 255 15.15 -0.37 -1.84
CA PHE A 255 15.93 0.81 -1.52
C PHE A 255 15.26 1.58 -0.39
N VAL A 256 16.07 2.13 0.49
CA VAL A 256 15.65 2.97 1.62
C VAL A 256 16.39 4.30 1.51
N ASP A 257 15.70 5.40 1.74
CA ASP A 257 16.25 6.75 1.64
C ASP A 257 17.48 6.95 2.51
N ILE A 258 17.42 6.53 3.78
CA ILE A 258 18.54 6.63 4.71
C ILE A 258 18.57 5.40 5.63
N THR A 259 19.74 4.79 5.78
CA THR A 259 19.98 3.77 6.80
C THR A 259 20.92 4.29 7.87
N ALA A 260 20.77 3.79 9.09
CA ALA A 260 21.71 4.03 10.18
C ALA A 260 21.77 2.82 11.12
N THR A 261 22.84 2.71 11.88
CA THR A 261 22.94 1.74 12.98
C THR A 261 22.94 2.50 14.30
N GLY A 262 22.06 2.14 15.22
CA GLY A 262 21.99 2.76 16.55
C GLY A 262 22.60 1.91 17.66
N PRO A 263 22.32 2.26 18.92
CA PRO A 263 22.76 1.52 20.08
C PRO A 263 22.33 0.04 20.01
N ALA A 264 23.16 -0.85 20.59
CA ALA A 264 22.95 -2.30 20.58
C ALA A 264 22.83 -2.93 19.17
N GLY A 265 23.32 -2.24 18.12
CA GLY A 265 23.34 -2.76 16.75
C GLY A 265 21.98 -2.71 16.04
N VAL A 266 21.00 -1.98 16.58
CA VAL A 266 19.69 -1.81 15.92
C VAL A 266 19.87 -1.10 14.59
N LYS A 267 19.43 -1.72 13.50
CA LYS A 267 19.43 -1.11 12.17
C LYS A 267 18.17 -0.30 11.97
N TYR A 268 18.31 0.95 11.54
CA TYR A 268 17.22 1.87 11.23
C TYR A 268 17.14 2.10 9.73
N ALA A 269 15.91 2.15 9.22
CA ALA A 269 15.59 2.54 7.85
C ALA A 269 14.68 3.77 7.93
N PHE A 270 15.21 4.95 7.63
CA PHE A 270 14.45 6.19 7.58
C PHE A 270 13.93 6.43 6.18
N GLU A 271 12.66 6.74 6.08
CA GLU A 271 11.94 7.01 4.84
C GLU A 271 11.42 8.44 4.95
N VAL A 272 11.78 9.27 3.98
CA VAL A 272 11.70 10.73 4.05
C VAL A 272 11.01 11.22 2.79
N ASP A 273 9.68 11.21 2.79
CA ASP A 273 8.89 11.70 1.66
C ASP A 273 7.84 12.76 2.04
N GLY A 274 7.43 13.50 1.01
CA GLY A 274 6.41 14.54 1.05
C GLY A 274 5.06 14.07 1.64
N PRO A 275 4.14 15.00 1.95
CA PRO A 275 2.91 14.72 2.72
C PRO A 275 1.99 13.72 2.01
N GLN A 276 2.17 13.54 0.70
CA GLN A 276 1.29 12.77 -0.17
C GLN A 276 1.74 11.33 -0.41
N HIS A 277 2.84 10.84 0.16
CA HIS A 277 3.37 9.51 -0.19
C HIS A 277 2.91 8.38 0.75
N PHE A 278 2.53 8.70 2.00
CA PHE A 278 2.42 7.69 3.06
C PHE A 278 1.00 7.36 3.53
N ALA A 279 0.07 8.31 3.42
CA ALA A 279 -1.21 8.23 4.11
C ALA A 279 -2.39 8.37 3.13
N ALA A 280 -3.50 7.78 3.54
CA ALA A 280 -4.80 8.13 3.02
C ALA A 280 -5.19 9.55 3.49
N ASN A 281 -6.46 9.92 3.28
CA ASN A 281 -7.06 11.11 3.89
C ASN A 281 -7.00 11.16 5.43
N ASP A 282 -6.80 10.01 6.09
CA ASP A 282 -6.52 9.92 7.51
C ASP A 282 -5.06 9.48 7.74
N SER A 283 -4.32 10.28 8.52
CA SER A 283 -2.93 9.99 8.94
C SER A 283 -2.77 8.67 9.71
N THR A 284 -3.85 8.10 10.26
CA THR A 284 -3.82 6.78 10.90
C THR A 284 -3.81 5.62 9.91
N VAL A 285 -4.21 5.86 8.66
CA VAL A 285 -4.33 4.84 7.61
C VAL A 285 -3.14 4.95 6.67
N GLN A 286 -2.21 4.01 6.79
CA GLN A 286 -1.11 3.86 5.84
C GLN A 286 -1.60 3.27 4.51
N LEU A 287 -1.11 3.81 3.39
CA LEU A 287 -1.37 3.22 2.09
C LEU A 287 -0.68 1.86 1.95
N GLY A 288 -1.27 0.98 1.15
CA GLY A 288 -0.80 -0.39 0.96
C GLY A 288 0.65 -0.47 0.50
N ASN A 289 1.09 0.44 -0.37
CA ASN A 289 2.49 0.53 -0.81
C ASN A 289 3.47 0.85 0.33
N THR A 290 3.08 1.76 1.22
CA THR A 290 3.88 2.12 2.38
C THR A 290 3.90 0.98 3.39
N ALA A 291 2.72 0.46 3.75
CA ALA A 291 2.59 -0.62 4.71
C ALA A 291 3.37 -1.87 4.26
N ILE A 292 3.29 -2.24 2.98
CA ILE A 292 4.00 -3.42 2.46
C ILE A 292 5.52 -3.21 2.40
N ARG A 293 5.98 -2.01 2.02
CA ARG A 293 7.41 -1.67 2.03
C ARG A 293 7.94 -1.77 3.45
N ASP A 294 7.30 -1.08 4.40
CA ASP A 294 7.71 -1.06 5.79
C ASP A 294 7.76 -2.47 6.37
N HIS A 295 6.78 -3.31 6.03
CA HIS A 295 6.76 -4.72 6.41
C HIS A 295 7.95 -5.51 5.82
N CYS A 296 8.23 -5.35 4.53
CA CYS A 296 9.32 -6.07 3.86
C CYS A 296 10.68 -5.64 4.41
N VAL A 297 10.91 -4.33 4.55
CA VAL A 297 12.14 -3.78 5.13
C VAL A 297 12.30 -4.21 6.60
N GLY A 298 11.19 -4.27 7.34
CA GLY A 298 11.13 -4.84 8.69
C GLY A 298 11.60 -6.29 8.75
N LYS A 299 11.13 -7.15 7.84
CA LYS A 299 11.57 -8.55 7.70
C LYS A 299 13.05 -8.70 7.34
N LEU A 300 13.66 -7.67 6.75
CA LEU A 300 15.10 -7.61 6.48
C LEU A 300 15.93 -7.15 7.69
N GLY A 301 15.29 -6.96 8.85
CA GLY A 301 15.95 -6.68 10.13
C GLY A 301 16.11 -5.20 10.44
N TYR A 302 15.38 -4.32 9.76
CA TYR A 302 15.41 -2.87 10.00
C TYR A 302 14.21 -2.41 10.82
N LEU A 303 14.41 -1.42 11.67
CA LEU A 303 13.34 -0.63 12.28
C LEU A 303 13.01 0.53 11.34
N VAL A 304 11.81 0.51 10.75
CA VAL A 304 11.39 1.51 9.77
C VAL A 304 10.86 2.75 10.47
N VAL A 305 11.39 3.92 10.10
CA VAL A 305 11.09 5.23 10.66
C VAL A 305 10.60 6.14 9.53
N ASN A 306 9.30 6.41 9.49
CA ASN A 306 8.73 7.33 8.50
C ASN A 306 8.78 8.77 9.04
N VAL A 307 9.53 9.63 8.38
CA VAL A 307 9.59 11.06 8.65
C VAL A 307 8.67 11.77 7.65
N THR A 308 7.43 12.04 8.06
CA THR A 308 6.42 12.61 7.16
C THR A 308 6.57 14.11 7.01
N ALA A 309 6.15 14.66 5.88
CA ALA A 309 6.14 16.10 5.71
C ALA A 309 5.23 16.84 6.69
N ASP A 310 4.15 16.23 7.19
CA ASP A 310 3.33 16.85 8.25
C ASP A 310 4.13 16.99 9.55
N MET A 311 5.03 16.04 9.86
CA MET A 311 5.94 16.19 10.99
C MET A 311 6.98 17.29 10.74
N LEU A 312 7.35 17.53 9.48
CA LEU A 312 8.29 18.60 9.08
C LEU A 312 7.60 19.97 8.96
N ALA A 313 6.31 20.01 8.59
CA ALA A 313 5.51 21.20 8.33
C ALA A 313 4.67 21.65 9.53
N GLY A 314 4.35 20.72 10.44
CA GLY A 314 3.51 20.90 11.64
C GLY A 314 4.06 21.84 12.71
N GLN A 315 5.02 22.71 12.36
CA GLN A 315 5.38 23.88 13.15
C GLN A 315 5.16 25.21 12.43
N GLY A 316 4.38 25.22 11.34
CA GLY A 316 3.54 26.35 10.94
C GLY A 316 4.25 27.70 10.83
N ILE A 317 5.46 27.77 10.28
CA ILE A 317 6.08 29.02 9.87
C ILE A 317 6.94 28.72 8.64
N MET A 318 6.71 29.42 7.53
CA MET A 318 7.68 29.51 6.43
C MET A 318 8.98 30.09 7.00
N GLN A 319 9.93 29.25 7.39
CA GLN A 319 11.10 29.72 8.12
C GLN A 319 12.25 30.05 7.18
N THR A 320 12.50 31.35 7.08
CA THR A 320 13.68 32.02 6.54
C THR A 320 14.96 31.76 7.33
N ASN A 321 14.94 30.87 8.35
CA ASN A 321 16.06 30.67 9.29
C ASN A 321 16.39 29.18 9.54
N LYS A 322 17.57 28.76 9.06
CA LYS A 322 18.04 27.35 9.01
C LYS A 322 18.10 26.65 10.38
N SER A 323 18.42 27.39 11.45
CA SER A 323 18.58 26.82 12.80
C SER A 323 17.25 26.35 13.41
N MET A 324 16.15 27.06 13.15
CA MET A 324 14.84 26.64 13.64
C MET A 324 14.33 25.42 12.86
N ALA A 325 14.45 25.41 11.53
CA ALA A 325 14.12 24.25 10.70
C ALA A 325 14.83 22.96 11.13
N ASP A 326 16.11 23.05 11.51
CA ASP A 326 16.88 21.90 12.00
C ASP A 326 16.36 21.39 13.37
N LYS A 327 15.94 22.28 14.28
CA LYS A 327 15.33 21.89 15.59
C LYS A 327 13.98 21.20 15.40
N GLN A 328 13.17 21.69 14.47
CA GLN A 328 11.84 21.11 14.16
C GLN A 328 11.99 19.72 13.55
N THR A 329 12.88 19.60 12.57
CA THR A 329 13.22 18.32 11.95
C THR A 329 13.77 17.33 12.98
N LEU A 330 14.60 17.79 13.91
CA LEU A 330 15.09 16.96 15.02
C LEU A 330 13.95 16.43 15.91
N GLY A 331 12.97 17.27 16.24
CA GLY A 331 11.77 16.87 16.97
C GLY A 331 10.93 15.84 16.22
N ALA A 332 10.73 16.04 14.92
CA ALA A 332 10.05 15.11 14.02
C ALA A 332 10.74 13.74 14.01
N ILE A 333 12.06 13.70 13.83
CA ILE A 333 12.86 12.47 13.84
C ILE A 333 12.70 11.74 15.19
N LYS A 334 12.81 12.46 16.32
CA LYS A 334 12.64 11.87 17.66
C LYS A 334 11.26 11.21 17.82
N ASN A 335 10.21 11.91 17.45
CA ASN A 335 8.85 11.40 17.52
C ASN A 335 8.66 10.18 16.61
N ALA A 336 9.17 10.23 15.39
CA ALA A 336 9.09 9.12 14.44
C ALA A 336 9.83 7.87 14.95
N MET A 337 11.04 8.03 15.53
CA MET A 337 11.79 6.93 16.13
C MET A 337 11.05 6.32 17.33
N ALA A 338 10.42 7.14 18.18
CA ALA A 338 9.62 6.67 19.31
C ALA A 338 8.39 5.87 18.84
N VAL A 339 7.68 6.35 17.82
CA VAL A 339 6.54 5.64 17.20
C VAL A 339 6.99 4.29 16.64
N ALA A 340 8.12 4.25 15.93
CA ALA A 340 8.66 3.01 15.38
C ALA A 340 9.01 2.00 16.49
N ALA A 341 9.67 2.45 17.56
CA ALA A 341 10.00 1.61 18.71
C ALA A 341 8.75 1.05 19.41
N GLY A 342 7.71 1.88 19.60
CA GLY A 342 6.44 1.47 20.19
C GLY A 342 5.70 0.41 19.35
N LYS A 343 5.70 0.56 18.01
CA LYS A 343 5.14 -0.47 17.10
C LYS A 343 5.85 -1.82 17.25
N ARG A 344 7.18 -1.81 17.36
CA ARG A 344 7.98 -3.04 17.54
C ARG A 344 7.63 -3.77 18.85
N GLN A 345 7.45 -3.02 19.94
CA GLN A 345 7.09 -3.59 21.24
C GLN A 345 5.71 -4.27 21.24
N LYS A 346 4.71 -3.66 20.58
CA LYS A 346 3.37 -4.26 20.43
C LYS A 346 3.41 -5.58 19.66
N CYS A 347 4.13 -5.63 18.54
CA CYS A 347 4.28 -6.87 17.76
C CYS A 347 4.99 -7.99 18.54
N THR A 348 5.99 -7.66 19.38
CA THR A 348 6.67 -8.67 20.22
C THR A 348 5.78 -9.18 21.36
N ALA A 349 4.95 -8.30 21.95
CA ALA A 349 4.02 -8.70 23.00
C ALA A 349 2.93 -9.64 22.45
N GLU A 350 2.30 -9.30 21.32
CA GLU A 350 1.27 -10.12 20.67
C GLU A 350 1.81 -11.50 20.21
N ALA A 351 3.08 -11.57 19.77
CA ALA A 351 3.73 -12.83 19.45
C ALA A 351 3.99 -13.72 20.68
N THR A 352 4.11 -13.13 21.87
CA THR A 352 4.34 -13.87 23.13
C THR A 352 3.02 -14.44 23.67
N TYR A 353 1.91 -13.71 23.53
CA TYR A 353 0.58 -14.18 23.94
C TYR A 353 -0.04 -15.23 22.99
N ALA A 354 0.41 -15.32 21.74
CA ALA A 354 -0.04 -16.33 20.79
C ALA A 354 0.65 -17.72 20.97
N VAL A 355 1.56 -17.85 21.93
CA VAL A 355 2.33 -19.08 22.22
C VAL A 355 2.00 -19.63 23.62
N ALA A 356 1.09 -19.00 24.36
CA ALA A 356 0.63 -19.43 25.68
C ALA A 356 -0.66 -20.25 25.60
#